data_AF-N6T875-F1
#
_entry.id   AF-N6T875-F1
#
_cell.length_a   1.000
_cell.length_b   1.000
_cell.length_c   1.000
_cell.angle_alpha   90.00
_cell.angle_beta   90.00
_cell.angle_gamma   90.00
#
_symmetry.space_group_name_H-M   'P 1'
#
loop_
_entity.id
_entity.type
_entity.pdbx_description
1 polymer ?
#
loop_
_entity_poly.entity_id
_entity_poly.type
_entity_poly.pdbx_seq_one_letter_code
_entity_poly.pdbx_strand_id
1 'polypeptide(L)'
;MQKISLTWTAPPPNSGCVKIKAIITESKEKWFADDQSVDNGYLTKTLCENFDENEDLLPEVLDFCCACDEAKYEMAFQGNWIRNNHPKGFPDYYFATKFSDIIGASHKRGQEFWSDGSEPNAALKELASNGSIRAL
;
A
#
# COMPACT_ATOMS: atom_id res chain seq x y z
N MET A 1 20.51 -27.27 9.27
CA MET A 1 19.62 -26.91 8.14
C MET A 1 20.36 -25.87 7.30
N GLN A 2 20.63 -26.15 6.02
CA GLN A 2 21.28 -25.19 5.13
C GLN A 2 20.22 -24.30 4.47
N LYS A 3 20.50 -23.00 4.39
CA LYS A 3 19.62 -22.00 3.76
C LYS A 3 20.45 -21.18 2.79
N ILE A 4 19.95 -21.01 1.56
CA ILE A 4 20.51 -20.12 0.56
C ILE A 4 19.51 -18.98 0.36
N SER A 5 20.00 -17.75 0.36
CA SER A 5 19.23 -16.54 0.08
C SER A 5 19.87 -15.82 -1.08
N LEU A 6 19.05 -15.27 -1.97
CA LEU A 6 19.49 -14.53 -3.14
C LEU A 6 18.62 -13.28 -3.32
N THR A 7 19.24 -12.22 -3.83
CA THR A 7 18.57 -10.97 -4.13
C THR A 7 18.25 -10.94 -5.62
N TRP A 8 17.03 -10.55 -5.96
CA TRP A 8 16.58 -10.37 -7.33
C TRP A 8 15.95 -8.99 -7.48
N THR A 9 16.21 -8.35 -8.62
CA THR A 9 15.64 -7.04 -8.97
C THR A 9 14.56 -7.26 -10.02
N ALA A 10 13.38 -6.68 -9.78
CA ALA A 10 12.25 -6.78 -10.69
C ALA A 10 12.56 -6.10 -12.05
N PRO A 11 12.00 -6.62 -13.16
CA PRO A 11 12.13 -6.01 -14.48
C PRO A 11 11.32 -4.70 -14.57
N PRO A 12 11.52 -3.91 -15.65
CA PRO A 12 10.71 -2.71 -15.90
C PRO A 12 9.19 -3.01 -15.99
N PRO A 13 8.32 -2.01 -15.78
CA PRO A 13 6.87 -2.16 -15.92
C PRO A 13 6.45 -2.71 -17.29
N ASN A 14 5.36 -3.48 -17.33
CA ASN A 14 4.81 -4.17 -18.49
C ASN A 14 5.70 -5.30 -19.04
N SER A 15 6.53 -5.90 -18.19
CA SER A 15 7.36 -7.06 -18.57
C SER A 15 6.62 -8.40 -18.45
N GLY A 16 5.40 -8.40 -17.90
CA GLY A 16 4.61 -9.61 -17.67
C GLY A 16 5.10 -10.46 -16.49
N CYS A 17 4.62 -11.70 -16.39
CA CYS A 17 4.94 -12.56 -15.26
C CYS A 17 6.35 -13.17 -15.36
N VAL A 18 7.09 -13.10 -14.25
CA VAL A 18 8.42 -13.69 -14.08
C VAL A 18 8.33 -15.00 -13.30
N LYS A 19 9.04 -16.04 -13.75
CA LYS A 19 9.15 -17.32 -13.03
C LYS A 19 10.56 -17.49 -12.45
N ILE A 20 10.65 -17.58 -11.12
CA ILE A 20 11.87 -17.93 -10.39
C ILE A 20 11.85 -19.44 -10.15
N LYS A 21 12.87 -20.16 -10.63
CA LYS A 21 13.00 -21.62 -10.52
C LYS A 21 14.28 -22.00 -9.79
N ALA A 22 14.19 -23.03 -8.95
CA ALA A 22 15.30 -23.65 -8.26
C ALA A 22 15.43 -25.12 -8.67
N ILE A 23 16.66 -25.64 -8.66
CA ILE A 23 16.97 -27.05 -8.89
C ILE A 23 17.89 -27.50 -7.76
N ILE A 24 17.55 -28.61 -7.10
CA ILE A 24 18.35 -29.17 -6.00
C ILE A 24 19.04 -30.42 -6.52
N THR A 25 20.37 -30.46 -6.46
CA THR A 25 21.16 -31.63 -6.87
C THR A 25 21.70 -32.33 -5.63
N GLU A 26 21.35 -33.60 -5.44
CA GLU A 26 21.85 -34.44 -4.35
C GLU A 26 23.05 -35.27 -4.79
N SER A 27 23.03 -35.77 -6.05
CA SER A 27 24.15 -36.50 -6.67
C SER A 27 24.13 -36.29 -8.19
N LYS A 28 25.12 -36.84 -8.92
CA LYS A 28 25.18 -36.75 -10.39
C LYS A 28 23.95 -37.34 -11.09
N GLU A 29 23.26 -38.28 -10.44
CA GLU A 29 22.13 -39.02 -10.99
C GLU A 29 20.80 -38.62 -10.35
N LYS A 30 20.84 -37.86 -9.23
CA LYS A 30 19.67 -37.50 -8.43
C LYS A 30 19.56 -35.99 -8.27
N TRP A 31 18.58 -35.41 -8.93
CA TRP A 31 18.23 -34.00 -8.89
C TRP A 31 16.72 -33.82 -8.80
N PHE A 32 16.30 -32.69 -8.23
CA PHE A 32 14.91 -32.34 -8.01
C PHE A 32 14.62 -30.99 -8.69
N ALA A 33 13.58 -30.96 -9.51
CA ALA A 33 12.95 -29.76 -10.05
C ALA A 33 11.44 -29.97 -10.09
N ASP A 34 10.66 -28.89 -10.11
CA ASP A 34 9.23 -29.00 -10.34
C ASP A 34 8.93 -29.38 -11.81
N ASP A 35 7.77 -30.03 -12.01
CA ASP A 35 7.22 -30.25 -13.35
C ASP A 35 6.98 -28.91 -14.05
N GLN A 36 7.28 -28.87 -15.34
CA GLN A 36 7.09 -27.67 -16.18
C GLN A 36 5.62 -27.28 -16.33
N SER A 37 4.68 -28.20 -16.09
CA SER A 37 3.24 -27.92 -16.15
C SER A 37 2.66 -27.34 -14.85
N VAL A 38 3.41 -27.29 -13.76
CA VAL A 38 2.92 -26.79 -12.47
C VAL A 38 3.33 -25.34 -12.29
N ASP A 39 2.37 -24.44 -12.39
CA ASP A 39 2.54 -23.07 -11.91
C ASP A 39 2.56 -23.06 -10.38
N ASN A 40 3.57 -22.42 -9.78
CA ASN A 40 3.76 -22.29 -8.33
C ASN A 40 3.99 -23.60 -7.54
N GLY A 41 4.93 -24.44 -7.97
CA GLY A 41 5.40 -25.61 -7.21
C GLY A 41 6.30 -25.28 -5.99
N TYR A 42 6.96 -26.30 -5.45
CA TYR A 42 7.84 -26.16 -4.28
C TYR A 42 9.17 -25.47 -4.61
N LEU A 43 9.61 -25.56 -5.87
CA LEU A 43 10.85 -25.03 -6.40
C LEU A 43 10.63 -23.93 -7.47
N THR A 44 9.37 -23.65 -7.82
CA THR A 44 8.98 -22.62 -8.80
C THR A 44 8.05 -21.61 -8.17
N LYS A 45 8.36 -20.32 -8.33
CA LYS A 45 7.45 -19.21 -7.98
C LYS A 45 7.27 -18.30 -9.18
N THR A 46 6.01 -18.07 -9.54
CA THR A 46 5.58 -17.10 -10.55
C THR A 46 5.18 -15.82 -9.84
N LEU A 47 5.81 -14.72 -10.22
CA LEU A 47 5.52 -13.36 -9.78
C LEU A 47 4.97 -12.60 -10.97
N CYS A 48 3.77 -12.05 -10.87
CA CYS A 48 3.18 -11.22 -11.91
C CYS A 48 3.16 -9.76 -11.45
N GLU A 49 3.21 -8.85 -12.41
CA GLU A 49 2.83 -7.46 -12.16
C GLU A 49 1.39 -7.46 -11.67
N ASN A 50 1.16 -6.87 -10.49
CA ASN A 50 -0.18 -6.74 -9.98
C ASN A 50 -0.84 -5.55 -10.68
N PHE A 51 -1.75 -5.86 -11.61
CA PHE A 51 -2.58 -4.87 -12.29
C PHE A 51 -3.93 -4.69 -11.59
N ASP A 52 -4.22 -5.49 -10.55
CA ASP A 52 -5.29 -5.14 -9.63
C ASP A 52 -4.97 -3.74 -9.14
N GLU A 53 -5.89 -2.83 -9.44
CA GLU A 53 -5.87 -1.41 -9.09
C GLU A 53 -5.08 -1.26 -7.82
N ASN A 54 -3.83 -0.82 -7.96
CA ASN A 54 -3.03 -0.49 -6.80
C ASN A 54 -3.84 0.66 -6.19
N GLU A 55 -4.62 0.41 -5.14
CA GLU A 55 -5.49 1.42 -4.52
C GLU A 55 -4.65 2.64 -4.09
N ASP A 56 -3.33 2.42 -3.95
CA ASP A 56 -2.31 3.41 -3.65
C ASP A 56 -1.86 4.26 -4.88
N LEU A 57 -2.15 3.83 -6.11
CA LEU A 57 -1.89 4.62 -7.33
C LEU A 57 -3.05 5.56 -7.59
N LEU A 58 -2.85 6.82 -7.19
CA LEU A 58 -3.77 7.90 -7.53
C LEU A 58 -3.89 8.02 -9.07
N PRO A 59 -5.10 8.14 -9.62
CA PRO A 59 -5.28 8.41 -11.05
C PRO A 59 -4.66 9.76 -11.42
N GLU A 60 -4.33 9.94 -12.70
CA GLU A 60 -3.87 11.23 -13.19
C GLU A 60 -4.89 12.33 -12.88
N VAL A 61 -4.42 13.40 -12.26
CA VAL A 61 -5.26 14.56 -11.94
C VAL A 61 -5.60 15.27 -13.24
N LEU A 62 -6.87 15.20 -13.65
CA LEU A 62 -7.36 15.93 -14.81
C LEU A 62 -7.27 17.44 -14.59
N ASP A 63 -6.69 18.16 -15.55
CA ASP A 63 -6.58 19.62 -15.47
C ASP A 63 -7.95 20.31 -15.59
N PHE A 64 -8.90 19.70 -16.31
CA PHE A 64 -10.23 20.22 -16.58
C PHE A 64 -11.30 19.16 -16.31
N CYS A 65 -12.34 19.53 -15.55
CA CYS A 65 -13.51 18.69 -15.33
C CYS A 65 -14.56 18.97 -16.42
N CYS A 66 -14.96 17.94 -17.18
CA CYS A 66 -16.00 18.02 -18.19
C CYS A 66 -17.36 17.46 -17.73
N ALA A 67 -17.50 17.11 -16.45
CA ALA A 67 -18.77 16.64 -15.92
C ALA A 67 -19.79 17.79 -15.94
N CYS A 68 -20.98 17.52 -16.47
CA CYS A 68 -22.07 18.49 -16.53
C CYS A 68 -22.94 18.48 -15.27
N ASP A 69 -22.93 17.37 -14.54
CA ASP A 69 -23.78 17.10 -13.40
C ASP A 69 -22.95 16.81 -12.15
N GLU A 70 -23.58 16.98 -11.00
CA GLU A 70 -22.99 16.68 -9.70
C GLU A 70 -23.12 15.19 -9.36
N ALA A 71 -22.10 14.64 -8.72
CA ALA A 71 -22.09 13.29 -8.18
C ALA A 71 -22.04 13.32 -6.65
N LYS A 72 -22.66 12.32 -6.02
CA LYS A 72 -22.66 12.14 -4.56
C LYS A 72 -21.89 10.88 -4.22
N TYR A 73 -21.04 10.97 -3.20
CA TYR A 73 -20.21 9.87 -2.73
C TYR A 73 -20.43 9.66 -1.24
N GLU A 74 -20.30 8.41 -0.82
CA GLU A 74 -20.17 8.03 0.57
C GLU A 74 -18.70 7.73 0.84
N MET A 75 -18.18 8.25 1.95
CA MET A 75 -16.81 8.01 2.38
C MET A 75 -16.82 7.18 3.66
N ALA A 76 -16.15 6.04 3.63
CA ALA A 76 -15.93 5.19 4.78
C ALA A 76 -14.45 5.19 5.15
N PHE A 77 -14.16 5.32 6.44
CA PHE A 77 -12.79 5.19 6.97
C PHE A 77 -12.69 3.96 7.83
N GLN A 78 -11.73 3.08 7.49
CA GLN A 78 -11.45 1.88 8.24
C GLN A 78 -10.09 1.99 8.95
N GLY A 79 -10.14 2.09 10.27
CA GLY A 79 -8.95 2.07 11.10
C GLY A 79 -8.34 0.68 11.20
N ASN A 80 -7.24 0.43 10.46
CA ASN A 80 -6.51 -0.83 10.50
C ASN A 80 -5.33 -0.84 11.50
N TRP A 81 -5.20 0.19 12.33
CA TRP A 81 -4.14 0.29 13.35
C TRP A 81 -4.49 -0.54 14.58
N ILE A 82 -3.95 -1.77 14.64
CA ILE A 82 -4.16 -2.69 15.76
C ILE A 82 -2.83 -3.24 16.30
N ARG A 83 -2.84 -3.72 17.55
CA ARG A 83 -1.60 -4.22 18.21
C ARG A 83 -0.91 -5.34 17.41
N ASN A 84 -1.68 -6.19 16.74
CA ASN A 84 -1.14 -7.35 16.05
C ASN A 84 -0.33 -7.00 14.80
N ASN A 85 -0.74 -5.97 14.05
CA ASN A 85 -0.04 -5.53 12.83
C ASN A 85 0.91 -4.34 13.07
N HIS A 86 0.75 -3.60 14.18
CA HIS A 86 1.63 -2.50 14.56
C HIS A 86 2.10 -2.62 16.04
N PRO A 87 2.86 -3.67 16.41
CA PRO A 87 3.16 -3.96 17.82
C PRO A 87 4.16 -3.00 18.46
N LYS A 88 5.05 -2.39 17.68
CA LYS A 88 6.12 -1.53 18.21
C LYS A 88 5.57 -0.19 18.67
N GLY A 89 5.67 0.10 19.96
CA GLY A 89 5.21 1.36 20.54
C GLY A 89 3.68 1.50 20.56
N PHE A 90 2.94 0.38 20.41
CA PHE A 90 1.49 0.39 20.51
C PHE A 90 1.06 0.77 21.93
N PRO A 91 0.17 1.75 22.12
CA PRO A 91 -0.21 2.19 23.47
C PRO A 91 -0.83 1.07 24.30
N ASP A 92 -0.43 0.98 25.57
CA ASP A 92 -1.01 0.01 26.51
C ASP A 92 -2.34 0.49 27.11
N TYR A 93 -2.53 1.80 27.18
CA TYR A 93 -3.80 2.39 27.58
C TYR A 93 -4.78 2.38 26.40
N TYR A 94 -5.84 1.59 26.52
CA TYR A 94 -6.83 1.38 25.45
C TYR A 94 -7.46 2.68 24.90
N PHE A 95 -7.71 3.70 25.73
CA PHE A 95 -8.31 4.94 25.24
C PHE A 95 -7.31 5.85 24.51
N ALA A 96 -6.02 5.55 24.56
CA ALA A 96 -5.01 6.25 23.75
C ALA A 96 -4.95 5.73 22.30
N THR A 97 -5.46 4.52 22.03
CA THR A 97 -5.54 3.96 20.67
C THR A 97 -6.84 4.39 20.02
N LYS A 98 -6.83 5.61 19.46
CA LYS A 98 -7.95 6.16 18.71
C LYS A 98 -7.46 7.01 17.55
N PHE A 99 -8.32 7.15 16.55
CA PHE A 99 -8.21 8.21 15.56
C PHE A 99 -9.00 9.43 16.06
N SER A 100 -8.58 10.63 15.70
CA SER A 100 -9.40 11.82 15.87
C SER A 100 -10.62 11.77 14.94
N ASP A 101 -11.53 12.72 15.11
CA ASP A 101 -12.61 12.91 14.15
C ASP A 101 -12.04 13.20 12.76
N ILE A 102 -12.71 12.69 11.73
CA ILE A 102 -12.34 12.88 10.33
C ILE A 102 -12.96 14.18 9.84
N ILE A 103 -12.14 15.02 9.23
CA ILE A 103 -12.56 16.28 8.62
C ILE A 103 -12.01 16.36 7.20
N GLY A 104 -12.83 16.87 6.29
CA GLY A 104 -12.48 17.06 4.90
C GLY A 104 -13.59 17.81 4.18
N ALA A 105 -13.32 18.19 2.94
CA ALA A 105 -14.31 18.79 2.05
C ALA A 105 -14.00 18.44 0.60
N SER A 106 -15.04 18.37 -0.23
CA SER A 106 -14.88 18.45 -1.68
C SER A 106 -14.51 19.88 -2.07
N HIS A 107 -13.40 20.05 -2.80
CA HIS A 107 -12.90 21.37 -3.17
C HIS A 107 -12.43 21.42 -4.62
N LYS A 108 -12.24 22.63 -5.15
CA LYS A 108 -11.66 22.84 -6.48
C LYS A 108 -10.14 22.75 -6.44
N ARG A 109 -9.51 22.59 -7.62
CA ARG A 109 -8.06 22.62 -7.76
C ARG A 109 -7.45 23.92 -7.20
N GLY A 110 -6.28 23.81 -6.57
CA GLY A 110 -5.54 24.92 -5.98
C GLY A 110 -6.01 25.34 -4.59
N GLN A 111 -7.07 24.72 -4.08
CA GLN A 111 -7.37 24.72 -2.65
C GLN A 111 -6.75 23.46 -2.06
N GLU A 112 -5.94 23.61 -1.02
CA GLU A 112 -5.28 22.49 -0.35
C GLU A 112 -5.45 22.67 1.16
N PHE A 113 -5.85 21.60 1.84
CA PHE A 113 -5.83 21.55 3.30
C PHE A 113 -4.43 21.23 3.82
N TRP A 114 -3.73 20.37 3.11
CA TRP A 114 -2.36 19.92 3.36
C TRP A 114 -1.76 19.38 2.06
N SER A 115 -0.43 19.39 1.97
CA SER A 115 0.32 18.72 0.91
C SER A 115 1.65 18.21 1.46
N ASP A 116 2.18 17.15 0.87
CA ASP A 116 3.45 16.56 1.31
C ASP A 116 4.61 17.56 1.14
N GLY A 117 5.50 17.59 2.13
CA GLY A 117 6.63 18.54 2.19
C GLY A 117 6.27 20.00 2.47
N SER A 118 4.99 20.36 2.53
CA SER A 118 4.53 21.73 2.81
C SER A 118 4.40 22.00 4.31
N GLU A 119 4.58 23.26 4.72
CA GLU A 119 4.40 23.63 6.14
C GLU A 119 2.91 23.62 6.53
N PRO A 120 2.53 22.94 7.62
CA PRO A 120 1.14 22.92 8.05
C PRO A 120 0.72 24.29 8.59
N ASN A 121 -0.49 24.72 8.23
CA ASN A 121 -1.10 25.92 8.81
C ASN A 121 -1.43 25.71 10.30
N ALA A 122 -1.80 26.79 11.00
CA ALA A 122 -2.07 26.72 12.45
C ALA A 122 -3.20 25.73 12.82
N ALA A 123 -4.23 25.63 11.98
CA ALA A 123 -5.35 24.73 12.19
C ALA A 123 -4.97 23.26 12.06
N LEU A 124 -4.16 22.94 11.04
CA LEU A 124 -3.63 21.60 10.82
C LEU A 124 -2.64 21.19 11.91
N LYS A 125 -1.82 22.13 12.40
CA LYS A 125 -0.96 21.92 13.58
C LYS A 125 -1.78 21.55 14.82
N GLU A 126 -2.92 22.20 15.03
CA GLU A 126 -3.85 21.93 16.13
C GLU A 126 -4.51 20.54 15.99
N LEU A 127 -4.96 20.18 14.78
CA LEU A 127 -5.50 18.85 14.52
C LEU A 127 -4.45 17.76 14.80
N ALA A 128 -3.24 17.91 14.27
CA ALA A 128 -2.19 16.91 14.41
C ALA A 128 -1.73 16.72 15.86
N SER A 129 -1.74 17.79 16.66
CA SER A 129 -1.21 17.76 18.03
C SER A 129 -2.28 17.38 19.05
N ASN A 130 -3.49 17.92 18.90
CA ASN A 130 -4.55 17.85 19.91
C ASN A 130 -5.80 17.10 19.43
N GLY A 131 -5.88 16.74 18.14
CA GLY A 131 -7.05 16.09 17.56
C GLY A 131 -8.27 17.01 17.43
N SER A 132 -8.09 18.33 17.57
CA SER A 132 -9.19 19.30 17.50
C SER A 132 -9.40 19.77 16.07
N ILE A 133 -10.61 19.56 15.56
CA ILE A 133 -11.02 19.97 14.21
C ILE A 133 -11.61 21.39 14.17
N ARG A 134 -11.73 22.08 15.31
CA ARG A 134 -12.49 23.35 15.41
C ARG A 134 -11.86 24.53 14.68
N ALA A 135 -10.56 24.46 14.44
CA ALA A 135 -9.80 25.54 13.81
C ALA A 135 -9.70 25.36 12.28
N LEU A 136 -10.10 24.20 11.76
CA LEU A 136 -10.05 23.82 10.34
C LEU A 136 -11.28 24.32 9.57
#